data_AF-A0A8S8XSL0-F1
#
_entry.id   AF-A0A8S8XSL0-F1
#
_cell.length_a   1.000
_cell.length_b   1.000
_cell.length_c   1.000
_cell.angle_alpha   90.00
_cell.angle_beta   90.00
_cell.angle_gamma   90.00
#
_symmetry.space_group_name_H-M   'P 1'
#
loop_
_entity.id
_entity.type
_entity.pdbx_description
1 polymer ?
#
loop_
_entity_poly.entity_id
_entity_poly.type
_entity_poly.pdbx_seq_one_letter_code
_entity_poly.pdbx_strand_id
1 'polypeptide(L)'
;MEPEGWPGHIWLEGRTLVHLRDHQPRPSHMPRGPAAKTGEGFLNPAMAPARTRSVLLLADALENNWLVPEDKIVRVLDALCATGVRPRRWRKEVPHQERLRITANDLDSDALAWGQISHEKHPIGDGIDWIPEPSRFDAKPQNSVKDGIQWINGDAKRLMVEAPFQWIDLDPFGSPVSFLDTAIQSISRIGVLEVTATDIAALCGSAKTSAARRYGSIGIRDAYMHDDATRILLGVIARIAAMHDKSIHPILSLFDGHHVRVSVLLKRSKENASIGG
;
A
#
# COMPACT_ATOMS: atom_id res chain seq x y z
N MET A 1 -26.43 -8.47 3.76
CA MET A 1 -27.16 -7.20 3.65
C MET A 1 -26.23 -6.25 2.92
N GLU A 2 -26.70 -5.56 1.89
CA GLU A 2 -25.84 -4.62 1.14
C GLU A 2 -25.57 -3.37 2.00
N PRO A 3 -24.37 -2.75 1.91
CA PRO A 3 -24.03 -1.56 2.68
C PRO A 3 -24.89 -0.38 2.24
N GLU A 4 -25.06 0.59 3.13
CA GLU A 4 -25.83 1.80 2.86
C GLU A 4 -25.29 2.54 1.62
N GLY A 5 -26.19 2.93 0.71
CA GLY A 5 -25.85 3.64 -0.53
C GLY A 5 -25.34 2.76 -1.69
N TRP A 6 -25.36 1.44 -1.55
CA TRP A 6 -25.02 0.51 -2.64
C TRP A 6 -26.06 0.57 -3.79
N PRO A 7 -25.67 0.43 -5.08
CA PRO A 7 -24.32 0.22 -5.63
C PRO A 7 -23.53 1.51 -5.89
N GLY A 8 -24.07 2.67 -5.53
CA GLY A 8 -23.52 3.96 -5.94
C GLY A 8 -23.39 4.08 -7.46
N HIS A 9 -22.29 4.65 -7.95
CA HIS A 9 -21.98 4.72 -9.38
C HIS A 9 -20.68 4.00 -9.74
N ILE A 10 -20.68 3.43 -10.95
CA ILE A 10 -19.55 2.66 -11.47
C ILE A 10 -18.50 3.60 -12.07
N TRP A 11 -17.25 3.32 -11.75
CA TRP A 11 -16.06 3.89 -12.37
C TRP A 11 -15.13 2.76 -12.82
N LEU A 12 -14.40 2.97 -13.91
CA LEU A 12 -13.38 2.03 -14.37
C LEU A 12 -12.00 2.60 -14.06
N GLU A 13 -11.23 1.93 -13.21
CA GLU A 13 -9.83 2.25 -12.97
C GLU A 13 -8.93 1.12 -13.48
N GLY A 14 -8.08 1.42 -14.46
CA GLY A 14 -7.34 0.37 -15.15
C GLY A 14 -8.31 -0.58 -15.86
N ARG A 15 -8.27 -1.86 -15.50
CA ARG A 15 -9.23 -2.87 -15.98
C ARG A 15 -10.30 -3.20 -14.94
N THR A 16 -10.31 -2.52 -13.79
CA THR A 16 -11.10 -2.90 -12.62
C THR A 16 -12.29 -1.97 -12.43
N LEU A 17 -13.49 -2.54 -12.40
CA LEU A 17 -14.72 -1.80 -12.10
C LEU A 17 -14.77 -1.53 -10.60
N VAL A 18 -14.98 -0.28 -10.22
CA VAL A 18 -15.07 0.16 -8.83
C VAL A 18 -16.41 0.87 -8.62
N HIS A 19 -16.99 0.63 -7.45
CA HIS A 19 -18.22 1.29 -7.03
C HIS A 19 -17.84 2.49 -6.16
N LEU A 20 -18.20 3.69 -6.59
CA LEU A 20 -18.06 4.93 -5.84
C LEU A 20 -19.39 5.25 -5.17
N ARG A 21 -19.38 5.81 -3.96
CA ARG A 21 -20.62 6.26 -3.31
C ARG A 21 -21.26 7.42 -4.10
N ASP A 22 -22.58 7.57 -4.03
CA ASP A 22 -23.32 8.56 -4.83
C ASP A 22 -22.88 10.01 -4.59
N HIS A 23 -22.42 10.33 -3.37
CA HIS A 23 -21.94 11.66 -3.04
C HIS A 23 -20.51 11.93 -3.53
N GLN A 24 -19.77 10.90 -3.96
CA GLN A 24 -18.42 11.08 -4.51
C GLN A 24 -18.56 11.60 -5.95
N PRO A 25 -17.93 12.74 -6.31
CA PRO A 25 -18.02 13.22 -7.68
C PRO A 25 -17.30 12.26 -8.63
N ARG A 26 -17.85 12.09 -9.84
CA ARG A 26 -17.14 11.37 -10.90
C ARG A 26 -15.80 12.06 -11.16
N PRO A 27 -14.70 11.30 -11.28
CA PRO A 27 -13.38 11.88 -11.49
C PRO A 27 -13.33 12.67 -12.80
N SER A 28 -12.86 13.91 -12.76
CA SER A 28 -12.48 14.64 -13.98
C SER A 28 -11.14 14.11 -14.51
N HIS A 29 -10.84 14.37 -15.78
CA HIS A 29 -9.51 14.12 -16.35
C HIS A 29 -8.46 14.91 -15.53
N MET A 30 -7.66 14.21 -14.72
CA MET A 30 -6.78 14.74 -13.64
C MET A 30 -7.53 15.38 -12.45
N PRO A 31 -8.03 14.59 -11.49
CA PRO A 31 -8.60 15.12 -10.25
C PRO A 31 -7.51 15.78 -9.41
N ARG A 32 -7.74 17.03 -8.98
CA ARG A 32 -6.84 17.73 -8.06
C ARG A 32 -7.13 17.31 -6.62
N GLY A 33 -6.08 17.07 -5.86
CA GLY A 33 -6.10 16.92 -4.40
C GLY A 33 -6.25 15.49 -3.92
N PRO A 34 -5.82 15.19 -2.68
CA PRO A 34 -6.61 14.28 -1.87
C PRO A 34 -7.99 14.93 -1.76
N ALA A 35 -9.07 14.18 -1.99
CA ALA A 35 -10.37 14.69 -1.60
C ALA A 35 -10.25 15.23 -0.16
N ALA A 36 -10.86 16.39 0.13
CA ALA A 36 -11.00 16.84 1.51
C ALA A 36 -11.46 15.64 2.35
N LYS A 37 -11.12 15.58 3.65
CA LYS A 37 -11.59 14.50 4.56
C LYS A 37 -13.12 14.45 4.56
N THR A 38 -13.73 13.87 3.52
CA THR A 38 -15.15 13.61 3.37
C THR A 38 -15.38 12.31 4.09
N GLY A 39 -15.23 12.38 5.42
CA GLY A 39 -15.73 11.44 6.42
C GLY A 39 -15.20 10.02 6.44
N GLU A 40 -14.99 9.37 5.30
CA GLU A 40 -15.27 7.93 5.24
C GLU A 40 -14.11 7.07 4.69
N GLY A 41 -12.94 7.64 4.36
CA GLY A 41 -11.83 6.83 3.86
C GLY A 41 -12.08 6.15 2.50
N PHE A 42 -13.16 6.51 1.80
CA PHE A 42 -13.52 5.94 0.50
C PHE A 42 -12.57 6.38 -0.63
N LEU A 43 -12.60 5.62 -1.73
CA LEU A 43 -11.69 5.74 -2.87
C LEU A 43 -11.44 7.19 -3.31
N ASN A 44 -10.16 7.61 -3.32
CA ASN A 44 -9.76 8.84 -3.99
C ASN A 44 -9.29 8.56 -5.43
N PRO A 45 -10.01 9.05 -6.46
CA PRO A 45 -9.61 8.88 -7.85
C PRO A 45 -8.30 9.55 -8.23
N ALA A 46 -7.88 10.61 -7.54
CA ALA A 46 -6.59 11.27 -7.78
C ALA A 46 -5.38 10.34 -7.52
N MET A 47 -5.59 9.27 -6.76
CA MET A 47 -4.58 8.26 -6.44
C MET A 47 -4.47 7.15 -7.51
N ALA A 48 -5.25 7.24 -8.61
CA ALA A 48 -5.21 6.24 -9.68
C ALA A 48 -3.81 6.08 -10.32
N PRO A 49 -3.02 7.15 -10.57
CA PRO A 49 -1.64 7.00 -11.04
C PRO A 49 -0.76 6.21 -10.08
N ALA A 50 -0.90 6.45 -8.77
CA ALA A 50 -0.15 5.73 -7.74
C ALA A 50 -0.49 4.23 -7.73
N ARG A 51 -1.78 3.87 -7.86
CA ARG A 51 -2.23 2.48 -7.98
C ARG A 51 -1.76 1.83 -9.28
N THR A 52 -1.80 2.55 -10.40
CA THR A 52 -1.29 2.03 -11.69
C THR A 52 0.20 1.72 -11.62
N ARG A 53 1.01 2.58 -11.00
CA ARG A 53 2.45 2.31 -10.81
C ARG A 53 2.68 1.09 -9.93
N SER A 54 1.88 0.90 -8.88
CA SER A 54 1.94 -0.28 -8.02
C SER A 54 1.66 -1.58 -8.80
N VAL A 55 0.64 -1.59 -9.67
CA VAL A 55 0.36 -2.73 -10.58
C VAL A 55 1.55 -3.01 -11.50
N LEU A 56 2.10 -1.97 -12.14
CA LEU A 56 3.21 -2.13 -13.09
C LEU A 56 4.48 -2.64 -12.40
N LEU A 57 4.83 -2.08 -11.23
CA LEU A 57 6.02 -2.51 -10.48
C LEU A 57 5.85 -3.93 -9.94
N LEU A 58 4.65 -4.32 -9.48
CA LEU A 58 4.41 -5.69 -8.99
C LEU A 58 4.46 -6.70 -10.14
N ALA A 59 3.93 -6.35 -11.31
CA ALA A 59 4.04 -7.17 -12.52
C ALA A 59 5.51 -7.39 -12.91
N ASP A 60 6.27 -6.30 -13.02
CA ASP A 60 7.70 -6.35 -13.36
C ASP A 60 8.51 -7.17 -12.35
N ALA A 61 8.19 -7.04 -11.05
CA ALA A 61 8.83 -7.81 -9.99
C ALA A 61 8.56 -9.33 -10.06
N LEU A 62 7.38 -9.74 -10.54
CA LEU A 62 7.05 -11.16 -10.74
C LEU A 62 7.70 -11.72 -11.99
N GLU A 63 7.61 -11.01 -13.11
CA GLU A 63 8.19 -11.42 -14.41
C GLU A 63 9.71 -11.58 -14.30
N ASN A 64 10.37 -10.72 -13.51
CA ASN A 64 11.82 -10.71 -13.35
C ASN A 64 12.30 -11.30 -12.01
N ASN A 65 11.41 -11.94 -11.24
CA ASN A 65 11.76 -12.67 -10.01
C ASN A 65 12.60 -11.86 -9.00
N TRP A 66 12.24 -10.60 -8.78
CA TRP A 66 13.01 -9.69 -7.91
C TRP A 66 13.05 -10.13 -6.44
N LEU A 67 11.98 -10.77 -5.98
CA LEU A 67 11.69 -10.96 -4.56
C LEU A 67 12.03 -12.38 -4.10
N VAL A 68 11.66 -13.36 -4.93
CA VAL A 68 11.80 -14.79 -4.68
C VAL A 68 11.99 -15.53 -6.01
N PRO A 69 12.55 -16.75 -6.00
CA PRO A 69 12.62 -17.59 -7.21
C PRO A 69 11.25 -17.85 -7.86
N GLU A 70 11.27 -18.22 -9.14
CA GLU A 70 10.07 -18.38 -9.99
C GLU A 70 9.06 -19.40 -9.43
N ASP A 71 9.54 -20.46 -8.79
CA ASP A 71 8.70 -21.52 -8.20
C ASP A 71 8.10 -21.14 -6.83
N LYS A 72 8.39 -19.94 -6.33
CA LYS A 72 7.96 -19.47 -5.00
C LYS A 72 6.82 -18.47 -5.07
N ILE A 73 6.04 -18.51 -3.99
CA ILE A 73 4.89 -17.65 -3.72
C ILE A 73 5.35 -16.26 -3.25
N VAL A 74 4.64 -15.23 -3.71
CA VAL A 74 4.79 -13.84 -3.30
C VAL A 74 3.55 -13.42 -2.50
N ARG A 75 3.75 -13.16 -1.22
CA ARG A 75 2.74 -12.60 -0.31
C ARG A 75 2.76 -11.08 -0.43
N VAL A 76 1.61 -10.52 -0.80
CA VAL A 76 1.43 -9.08 -0.99
C VAL A 76 0.34 -8.56 -0.06
N LEU A 77 0.60 -7.41 0.56
CA LEU A 77 -0.29 -6.76 1.53
C LEU A 77 -0.63 -5.35 1.06
N ASP A 78 -1.91 -5.06 0.92
CA ASP A 78 -2.43 -3.70 1.04
C ASP A 78 -2.89 -3.50 2.50
N ALA A 79 -2.10 -2.74 3.26
CA ALA A 79 -2.26 -2.63 4.70
C ALA A 79 -3.43 -1.74 5.12
N LEU A 80 -3.80 -0.76 4.29
CA LEU A 80 -4.89 0.21 4.52
C LEU A 80 -5.69 0.36 3.23
N CYS A 81 -6.41 -0.70 2.87
CA CYS A 81 -6.94 -0.87 1.51
C CYS A 81 -8.26 -0.13 1.25
N ALA A 82 -8.95 0.35 2.29
CA ALA A 82 -10.31 0.87 2.26
C ALA A 82 -11.25 -0.04 1.45
N THR A 83 -11.71 0.42 0.29
CA THR A 83 -12.57 -0.34 -0.64
C THR A 83 -11.83 -1.38 -1.49
N GLY A 84 -10.53 -1.57 -1.25
CA GLY A 84 -9.73 -2.62 -1.86
C GLY A 84 -9.42 -2.42 -3.34
N VAL A 85 -9.47 -1.20 -3.88
CA VAL A 85 -9.22 -0.98 -5.32
C VAL A 85 -7.83 -1.45 -5.73
N ARG A 86 -6.80 -1.19 -4.93
CA ARG A 86 -5.43 -1.61 -5.21
C ARG A 86 -5.28 -3.15 -5.24
N PRO A 87 -5.68 -3.93 -4.22
CA PRO A 87 -5.59 -5.38 -4.27
C PRO A 87 -6.49 -6.01 -5.34
N ARG A 88 -7.65 -5.41 -5.63
CA ARG A 88 -8.50 -5.85 -6.76
C ARG A 88 -7.84 -5.62 -8.11
N ARG A 89 -7.13 -4.50 -8.28
CA ARG A 89 -6.31 -4.26 -9.47
C ARG A 89 -5.12 -5.21 -9.54
N TRP A 90 -4.42 -5.48 -8.43
CA TRP A 90 -3.37 -6.51 -8.41
C TRP A 90 -3.92 -7.87 -8.84
N ARG A 91 -5.08 -8.27 -8.31
CA ARG A 91 -5.74 -9.54 -8.65
C ARG A 91 -6.15 -9.65 -10.12
N LYS A 92 -6.55 -8.53 -10.73
CA LYS A 92 -7.08 -8.49 -12.10
C LYS A 92 -6.02 -8.23 -13.18
N GLU A 93 -5.00 -7.45 -12.87
CA GLU A 93 -4.12 -6.84 -13.87
C GLU A 93 -2.69 -7.39 -13.83
N VAL A 94 -2.24 -7.95 -12.70
CA VAL A 94 -0.87 -8.48 -12.56
C VAL A 94 -0.80 -9.89 -13.16
N PRO A 95 0.27 -10.26 -13.90
CA PRO A 95 0.46 -11.63 -14.39
C PRO A 95 0.81 -12.61 -13.26
N HIS A 96 0.86 -13.91 -13.57
CA HIS A 96 1.30 -14.95 -12.63
C HIS A 96 0.49 -15.03 -11.32
N GLN A 97 -0.84 -14.94 -11.42
CA GLN A 97 -1.76 -14.93 -10.27
C GLN A 97 -1.64 -16.18 -9.39
N GLU A 98 -1.24 -17.32 -9.96
CA GLU A 98 -0.98 -18.56 -9.22
C GLU A 98 0.09 -18.41 -8.14
N ARG A 99 1.03 -17.47 -8.34
CA ARG A 99 2.12 -17.15 -7.41
C ARG A 99 1.75 -16.10 -6.37
N LEU A 100 0.65 -15.38 -6.55
CA LEU A 100 0.26 -14.27 -5.68
C LEU A 100 -0.65 -14.72 -4.53
N ARG A 101 -0.38 -14.20 -3.34
CA ARG A 101 -1.25 -14.31 -2.17
C ARG A 101 -1.58 -12.90 -1.71
N ILE A 102 -2.73 -12.40 -2.16
CA ILE A 102 -3.15 -11.01 -2.00
C ILE A 102 -3.94 -10.86 -0.71
N THR A 103 -3.43 -10.04 0.21
CA THR A 103 -4.13 -9.67 1.44
C THR A 103 -4.57 -8.21 1.38
N ALA A 104 -5.87 -7.98 1.57
CA ALA A 104 -6.49 -6.67 1.65
C ALA A 104 -6.95 -6.43 3.10
N ASN A 105 -6.33 -5.46 3.78
CA ASN A 105 -6.62 -5.15 5.18
C ASN A 105 -7.17 -3.74 5.34
N ASP A 106 -8.17 -3.55 6.20
CA ASP A 106 -8.53 -2.24 6.72
C ASP A 106 -9.16 -2.33 8.13
N LEU A 107 -9.15 -1.24 8.87
CA LEU A 107 -9.89 -1.13 10.14
C LEU A 107 -11.37 -0.79 9.89
N ASP A 108 -11.69 -0.12 8.79
CA ASP A 108 -13.05 0.26 8.42
C ASP A 108 -13.81 -0.94 7.83
N SER A 109 -14.73 -1.49 8.63
CA SER A 109 -15.57 -2.62 8.21
C SER A 109 -16.53 -2.28 7.08
N ASP A 110 -16.99 -1.04 6.98
CA ASP A 110 -17.94 -0.61 5.97
C ASP A 110 -17.26 -0.44 4.62
N ALA A 111 -16.05 0.13 4.59
CA ALA A 111 -15.22 0.21 3.40
C ALA A 111 -14.83 -1.19 2.89
N LEU A 112 -14.47 -2.10 3.79
CA LEU A 112 -14.17 -3.49 3.44
C LEU A 112 -15.41 -4.23 2.89
N ALA A 113 -16.56 -4.11 3.54
CA ALA A 113 -17.80 -4.72 3.07
C ALA A 113 -18.16 -4.23 1.65
N TRP A 114 -18.00 -2.92 1.41
CA TRP A 114 -18.18 -2.32 0.08
C TRP A 114 -17.19 -2.90 -0.95
N GLY A 115 -15.91 -3.02 -0.59
CA GLY A 115 -14.88 -3.61 -1.44
C GLY A 115 -15.13 -5.08 -1.77
N GLN A 116 -15.55 -5.86 -0.78
CA GLN A 116 -15.89 -7.28 -0.93
C GLN A 116 -17.06 -7.47 -1.88
N ILE A 117 -18.17 -6.74 -1.68
CA ILE A 117 -19.34 -6.84 -2.58
C ILE A 117 -18.98 -6.36 -3.98
N SER A 118 -18.18 -5.30 -4.11
CA SER A 118 -17.68 -4.86 -5.42
C SER A 118 -16.82 -5.91 -6.11
N HIS A 119 -16.06 -6.71 -5.37
CA HIS A 119 -15.30 -7.83 -5.91
C HIS A 119 -16.21 -8.98 -6.34
N GLU A 120 -17.17 -9.36 -5.49
CA GLU A 120 -18.14 -10.43 -5.75
C GLU A 120 -19.05 -10.15 -6.94
N LYS A 121 -19.41 -8.88 -7.19
CA LYS A 121 -20.25 -8.48 -8.34
C LYS A 121 -19.47 -8.45 -9.66
N HIS A 122 -18.14 -8.34 -9.60
CA HIS A 122 -17.26 -8.29 -10.77
C HIS A 122 -16.11 -9.29 -10.62
N PRO A 123 -16.41 -10.59 -10.47
CA PRO A 123 -15.40 -11.60 -10.19
C PRO A 123 -14.46 -11.77 -11.39
N ILE A 124 -13.25 -12.23 -11.12
CA ILE A 124 -12.34 -12.70 -12.17
C ILE A 124 -12.82 -14.05 -12.71
N GLY A 125 -13.17 -14.97 -11.81
CA GLY A 125 -13.82 -16.24 -12.17
C GLY A 125 -12.89 -17.27 -12.83
N ASP A 126 -11.58 -17.15 -12.62
CA ASP A 126 -10.56 -18.09 -13.12
C ASP A 126 -10.33 -19.30 -12.18
N GLY A 127 -11.00 -19.35 -11.03
CA GLY A 127 -10.89 -20.42 -10.04
C GLY A 127 -9.63 -20.36 -9.17
N ILE A 128 -8.86 -19.28 -9.21
CA ILE A 128 -7.68 -19.09 -8.36
C ILE A 128 -8.11 -18.65 -6.96
N ASP A 129 -8.00 -19.57 -6.01
CA ASP A 129 -8.10 -19.34 -4.58
C ASP A 129 -6.96 -20.06 -3.85
N TRP A 130 -6.72 -19.67 -2.60
CA TRP A 130 -5.67 -20.24 -1.76
C TRP A 130 -6.12 -20.36 -0.31
N ILE A 131 -5.43 -21.20 0.46
CA ILE A 131 -5.75 -21.43 1.87
C ILE A 131 -4.80 -20.57 2.71
N PRO A 132 -5.32 -19.65 3.56
CA PRO A 132 -4.47 -18.89 4.43
C PRO A 132 -3.74 -19.78 5.42
N GLU A 133 -2.46 -19.49 5.59
CA GLU A 133 -1.62 -20.18 6.57
C GLU A 133 -2.04 -19.74 7.99
N PRO A 134 -1.89 -20.63 9.00
CA PRO A 134 -2.08 -20.23 10.39
C PRO A 134 -1.16 -19.05 10.73
N SER A 135 -1.67 -18.08 11.49
CA SER A 135 -0.84 -16.97 11.94
C SER A 135 0.09 -17.46 13.06
N ARG A 136 1.14 -16.69 13.36
CA ARG A 136 2.04 -16.98 14.49
C ARG A 136 1.33 -17.11 15.84
N PHE A 137 0.15 -16.49 15.99
CA PHE A 137 -0.59 -16.44 17.25
C PHE A 137 -1.95 -17.15 17.20
N ASP A 138 -2.49 -17.46 16.01
CA ASP A 138 -3.78 -18.12 15.83
C ASP A 138 -3.62 -19.48 15.13
N ALA A 139 -4.06 -20.53 15.83
CA ALA A 139 -4.01 -21.91 15.32
C ALA A 139 -5.02 -22.19 14.19
N LYS A 140 -5.95 -21.28 13.89
CA LYS A 140 -6.93 -21.41 12.82
C LYS A 140 -6.96 -20.15 11.96
N PRO A 141 -6.89 -20.26 10.62
CA PRO A 141 -7.04 -19.11 9.73
C PRO A 141 -8.46 -18.53 9.90
N GLN A 142 -8.54 -17.27 10.32
CA GLN A 142 -9.83 -16.64 10.66
C GLN A 142 -10.57 -16.06 9.45
N ASN A 143 -10.03 -16.08 8.23
CA ASN A 143 -10.64 -15.40 7.08
C ASN A 143 -10.57 -16.28 5.83
N SER A 144 -11.66 -16.32 5.04
CA SER A 144 -11.70 -17.00 3.75
C SER A 144 -11.12 -16.12 2.63
N VAL A 145 -10.41 -16.73 1.70
CA VAL A 145 -10.05 -16.09 0.42
C VAL A 145 -11.29 -16.12 -0.48
N LYS A 146 -11.56 -15.02 -1.16
CA LYS A 146 -12.65 -14.91 -2.14
C LYS A 146 -12.09 -14.41 -3.46
N ASP A 147 -12.15 -15.26 -4.48
CA ASP A 147 -11.68 -14.97 -5.84
C ASP A 147 -10.25 -14.37 -5.82
N GLY A 148 -9.36 -15.05 -5.10
CA GLY A 148 -7.93 -14.79 -4.97
C GLY A 148 -7.51 -13.74 -3.94
N ILE A 149 -8.45 -13.06 -3.27
CA ILE A 149 -8.15 -12.02 -2.27
C ILE A 149 -8.57 -12.48 -0.87
N GLN A 150 -7.64 -12.43 0.09
CA GLN A 150 -7.94 -12.53 1.52
C GLN A 150 -8.31 -11.16 2.05
N TRP A 151 -9.54 -11.02 2.56
CA TRP A 151 -10.01 -9.79 3.18
C TRP A 151 -9.90 -9.89 4.69
N ILE A 152 -9.31 -8.87 5.33
CA ILE A 152 -9.10 -8.83 6.77
C ILE A 152 -9.60 -7.49 7.31
N ASN A 153 -10.47 -7.55 8.31
CA ASN A 153 -10.81 -6.37 9.12
C ASN A 153 -9.94 -6.37 10.37
N GLY A 154 -8.88 -5.56 10.40
CA GLY A 154 -7.87 -5.65 11.45
C GLY A 154 -6.84 -4.52 11.47
N ASP A 155 -6.11 -4.44 12.59
CA ASP A 155 -5.00 -3.50 12.73
C ASP A 155 -3.82 -3.95 11.85
N ALA A 156 -3.41 -3.07 10.94
CA ALA A 156 -2.32 -3.31 10.00
C ALA A 156 -1.01 -3.74 10.68
N LYS A 157 -0.66 -3.14 11.83
CA LYS A 157 0.56 -3.49 12.57
C LYS A 157 0.47 -4.91 13.13
N ARG A 158 -0.69 -5.30 13.67
CA ARG A 158 -0.90 -6.68 14.15
C ARG A 158 -0.67 -7.68 13.01
N LEU A 159 -1.29 -7.44 11.86
CA LEU A 159 -1.16 -8.30 10.68
C LEU A 159 0.29 -8.41 10.19
N MET A 160 1.02 -7.29 10.16
CA MET A 160 2.44 -7.26 9.78
C MET A 160 3.35 -8.00 10.78
N VAL A 161 3.00 -8.08 12.07
CA VAL A 161 3.74 -8.88 13.06
C VAL A 161 3.45 -10.39 12.91
N GLU A 162 2.24 -10.73 12.48
CA GLU A 162 1.74 -12.10 12.36
C GLU A 162 2.32 -12.88 11.18
N ALA A 163 2.59 -12.22 10.05
CA ALA A 163 3.07 -12.86 8.84
C ALA A 163 4.17 -12.02 8.13
N PRO A 164 5.13 -12.68 7.47
CA PRO A 164 6.07 -11.98 6.60
C PRO A 164 5.48 -11.72 5.21
N PHE A 165 5.81 -10.58 4.63
CA PHE A 165 5.40 -10.22 3.26
C PHE A 165 6.60 -9.97 2.35
N GLN A 166 6.42 -10.19 1.06
CA GLN A 166 7.39 -9.79 0.03
C GLN A 166 7.04 -8.45 -0.60
N TRP A 167 5.78 -8.02 -0.49
CA TRP A 167 5.31 -6.71 -0.91
C TRP A 167 4.38 -6.13 0.14
N ILE A 168 4.65 -4.92 0.60
CA ILE A 168 3.75 -4.17 1.50
C ILE A 168 3.49 -2.80 0.91
N ASP A 169 2.22 -2.44 0.81
CA ASP A 169 1.77 -1.09 0.47
C ASP A 169 1.20 -0.39 1.72
N LEU A 170 1.80 0.75 2.08
CA LEU A 170 1.33 1.63 3.14
C LEU A 170 0.78 2.92 2.52
N ASP A 171 -0.55 3.06 2.52
CA ASP A 171 -1.24 4.23 1.96
C ASP A 171 -2.16 4.93 3.01
N PRO A 172 -1.63 5.40 4.15
CA PRO A 172 -2.45 6.00 5.20
C PRO A 172 -2.83 7.44 4.89
N PHE A 173 -3.88 7.93 5.55
CA PHE A 173 -4.16 9.36 5.61
C PHE A 173 -3.12 10.09 6.48
N GLY A 174 -2.33 10.96 5.85
CA GLY A 174 -1.30 11.75 6.49
C GLY A 174 0.05 11.05 6.51
N SER A 175 0.58 10.82 7.70
CA SER A 175 1.95 10.33 7.88
C SER A 175 2.00 8.80 7.98
N PRO A 176 2.93 8.13 7.27
CA PRO A 176 3.11 6.68 7.36
C PRO A 176 3.97 6.23 8.54
N VAL A 177 4.57 7.17 9.28
CA VAL A 177 5.64 6.89 10.26
C VAL A 177 5.25 5.85 11.31
N SER A 178 3.98 5.83 11.74
CA SER A 178 3.48 4.88 12.74
C SER A 178 3.46 3.42 12.28
N PHE A 179 3.60 3.17 10.97
CA PHE A 179 3.57 1.83 10.37
C PHE A 179 4.94 1.37 9.86
N LEU A 180 5.88 2.30 9.64
CA LEU A 180 7.15 2.02 8.96
C LEU A 180 7.99 0.95 9.66
N ASP A 181 8.15 1.05 10.98
CA ASP A 181 8.97 0.10 11.75
C ASP A 181 8.42 -1.33 11.63
N THR A 182 7.12 -1.50 11.87
CA THR A 182 6.46 -2.81 11.77
C THR A 182 6.48 -3.36 10.34
N ALA A 183 6.28 -2.51 9.33
CA ALA A 183 6.35 -2.95 7.93
C ALA A 183 7.76 -3.41 7.53
N ILE A 184 8.79 -2.67 7.93
CA ILE A 184 10.19 -3.00 7.67
C ILE A 184 10.58 -4.30 8.37
N GLN A 185 10.12 -4.50 9.61
CA GLN A 185 10.33 -5.74 10.36
C GLN A 185 9.63 -6.93 9.69
N SER A 186 8.41 -6.72 9.18
CA SER A 186 7.58 -7.74 8.52
C SER A 186 8.08 -8.13 7.14
N ILE A 187 8.74 -7.21 6.42
CA ILE A 187 9.29 -7.51 5.10
C ILE A 187 10.30 -8.65 5.20
N SER A 188 10.20 -9.56 4.24
CA SER A 188 11.05 -10.73 4.07
C SER A 188 12.53 -10.35 3.86
N ARG A 189 13.40 -11.35 3.66
CA ARG A 189 14.83 -11.12 3.40
C ARG A 189 15.05 -10.17 2.22
N ILE A 190 14.22 -10.31 1.19
CA ILE A 190 14.10 -9.40 0.05
C ILE A 190 12.61 -9.08 -0.07
N GLY A 191 12.27 -7.81 -0.24
CA GLY A 191 10.89 -7.39 -0.43
C GLY A 191 10.78 -5.92 -0.82
N VAL A 192 9.62 -5.52 -1.32
CA VAL A 192 9.33 -4.13 -1.68
C VAL A 192 8.41 -3.52 -0.64
N LEU A 193 8.76 -2.31 -0.23
CA LEU A 193 7.89 -1.44 0.56
C LEU A 193 7.47 -0.26 -0.32
N GLU A 194 6.18 -0.13 -0.55
CA GLU A 194 5.61 1.08 -1.11
C GLU A 194 5.00 1.95 -0.01
N VAL A 195 5.35 3.22 0.02
CA VAL A 195 4.94 4.15 1.08
C VAL A 195 4.37 5.42 0.46
N THR A 196 3.14 5.76 0.84
CA THR A 196 2.55 7.08 0.61
C THR A 196 2.62 7.94 1.87
N ALA A 197 2.94 9.22 1.71
CA ALA A 197 2.76 10.23 2.73
C ALA A 197 1.97 11.42 2.16
N THR A 198 0.81 11.72 2.75
CA THR A 198 -0.05 12.83 2.31
C THR A 198 0.08 14.07 3.20
N ASP A 199 0.87 14.03 4.29
CA ASP A 199 1.14 15.17 5.17
C ASP A 199 2.27 16.08 4.64
N ILE A 200 2.10 16.53 3.40
CA ILE A 200 3.05 17.37 2.64
C ILE A 200 3.50 18.60 3.43
N ALA A 201 2.64 19.20 4.24
CA ALA A 201 3.02 20.35 5.05
C ALA A 201 4.21 20.05 5.98
N ALA A 202 4.31 18.84 6.52
CA ALA A 202 5.45 18.42 7.34
C ALA A 202 6.69 18.17 6.45
N LEU A 203 6.55 17.39 5.38
CA LEU A 203 7.67 17.01 4.51
C LEU A 203 8.29 18.20 3.76
N CYS A 204 7.49 19.15 3.28
CA CYS A 204 7.96 20.37 2.60
C CYS A 204 8.31 21.53 3.57
N GLY A 205 8.44 21.27 4.87
CA GLY A 205 8.97 22.24 5.84
C GLY A 205 8.01 23.33 6.33
N SER A 206 6.74 23.34 5.89
CA SER A 206 5.75 24.32 6.35
C SER A 206 5.25 24.06 7.78
N ALA A 207 5.22 22.81 8.22
CA ALA A 207 4.85 22.38 9.57
C ALA A 207 6.06 21.82 10.34
N LYS A 208 7.02 22.71 10.67
CA LYS A 208 8.35 22.36 11.22
C LYS A 208 8.32 21.44 12.45
N THR A 209 7.42 21.69 13.40
CA THR A 209 7.35 20.87 14.63
C THR A 209 6.85 19.47 14.36
N SER A 210 5.89 19.30 13.45
CA SER A 210 5.43 17.99 12.97
C SER A 210 6.52 17.28 12.18
N ALA A 211 7.25 18.01 11.32
CA ALA A 211 8.36 17.48 10.55
C ALA A 211 9.45 16.90 11.45
N ALA A 212 9.90 17.68 12.44
CA ALA A 212 10.90 17.25 13.42
C ALA A 212 10.45 16.02 14.21
N ARG A 213 9.20 15.99 14.71
CA ARG A 213 8.69 14.85 15.49
C ARG A 213 8.50 13.56 14.68
N ARG A 214 7.99 13.67 13.45
CA ARG A 214 7.62 12.50 12.63
C ARG A 214 8.80 11.97 11.82
N TYR A 215 9.56 12.87 11.21
CA TYR A 215 10.61 12.52 10.27
C TYR A 215 12.02 12.76 10.80
N GLY A 216 12.17 13.35 12.00
CA GLY A 216 13.49 13.68 12.54
C GLY A 216 14.31 14.59 11.61
N SER A 217 13.62 15.39 10.78
CA SER A 217 14.18 16.30 9.79
C SER A 217 13.19 17.44 9.55
N ILE A 218 13.70 18.61 9.19
CA ILE A 218 12.90 19.78 8.82
C ILE A 218 13.26 20.12 7.38
N GLY A 219 12.31 19.94 6.46
CA GLY A 219 12.51 20.31 5.06
C GLY A 219 12.70 21.81 4.87
N ILE A 220 13.35 22.17 3.77
CA ILE A 220 13.55 23.57 3.37
C ILE A 220 12.37 23.97 2.50
N ARG A 221 11.80 25.14 2.77
CA ARG A 221 10.67 25.67 1.99
C ARG A 221 11.19 26.58 0.90
N ASP A 222 11.60 25.98 -0.21
CA ASP A 222 12.07 26.66 -1.41
C ASP A 222 11.55 25.97 -2.69
N ALA A 223 12.17 26.24 -3.84
CA ALA A 223 11.78 25.64 -5.12
C ALA A 223 12.03 24.12 -5.20
N TYR A 224 12.86 23.56 -4.33
CA TYR A 224 13.25 22.14 -4.31
C TYR A 224 12.50 21.34 -3.23
N MET A 225 11.59 21.97 -2.49
CA MET A 225 10.88 21.35 -1.34
C MET A 225 10.18 20.01 -1.65
N HIS A 226 9.82 19.75 -2.92
CA HIS A 226 9.21 18.49 -3.34
C HIS A 226 10.24 17.35 -3.46
N ASP A 227 11.46 17.66 -3.91
CA ASP A 227 12.58 16.72 -3.93
C ASP A 227 13.05 16.45 -2.49
N ASP A 228 13.17 17.51 -1.68
CA ASP A 228 13.47 17.41 -0.25
C ASP A 228 12.46 16.53 0.49
N ALA A 229 11.17 16.74 0.26
CA ALA A 229 10.10 15.93 0.85
C ALA A 229 10.28 14.44 0.54
N THR A 230 10.67 14.13 -0.70
CA THR A 230 10.95 12.77 -1.15
C THR A 230 12.19 12.19 -0.46
N ARG A 231 13.29 12.95 -0.40
CA ARG A 231 14.53 12.56 0.27
C ARG A 231 14.36 12.38 1.78
N ILE A 232 13.56 13.21 2.43
CA ILE A 232 13.26 13.11 3.85
C ILE A 232 12.51 11.80 4.14
N LEU A 233 11.50 11.46 3.33
CA LEU A 233 10.78 10.20 3.48
C LEU A 233 11.72 9.00 3.27
N LEU A 234 12.52 9.01 2.20
CA LEU A 234 13.53 7.96 1.94
C LEU A 234 14.53 7.84 3.09
N GLY A 235 15.03 8.96 3.63
CA GLY A 235 16.00 8.97 4.73
C GLY A 235 15.42 8.43 6.04
N VAL A 236 14.14 8.64 6.31
CA VAL A 236 13.45 8.01 7.45
C VAL A 236 13.32 6.51 7.26
N ILE A 237 12.89 6.06 6.08
CA ILE A 237 12.80 4.63 5.76
C ILE A 237 14.18 3.98 5.85
N ALA A 238 15.22 4.60 5.31
CA ALA A 238 16.60 4.10 5.36
C ALA A 238 17.11 3.94 6.80
N ARG A 239 16.90 4.95 7.66
CA ARG A 239 17.31 4.90 9.06
C ARG A 239 16.58 3.78 9.83
N ILE A 240 15.28 3.61 9.59
CA ILE A 240 14.51 2.53 10.23
C ILE A 240 14.98 1.18 9.70
N ALA A 241 15.17 1.02 8.39
CA ALA A 241 15.68 -0.21 7.78
C ALA A 241 17.05 -0.61 8.36
N ALA A 242 17.95 0.35 8.55
CA ALA A 242 19.26 0.11 9.12
C ALA A 242 19.19 -0.49 10.54
N MET A 243 18.24 -0.05 11.38
CA MET A 243 18.02 -0.63 12.72
C MET A 243 17.60 -2.11 12.69
N HIS A 244 17.12 -2.60 11.54
CA HIS A 244 16.68 -3.99 11.32
C HIS A 244 17.63 -4.79 10.42
N ASP A 245 18.91 -4.40 10.32
CA ASP A 245 19.92 -5.01 9.44
C ASP A 245 19.49 -5.06 7.96
N LYS A 246 18.77 -4.04 7.47
CA LYS A 246 18.30 -3.95 6.08
C LYS A 246 18.83 -2.67 5.43
N SER A 247 19.25 -2.81 4.17
CA SER A 247 19.48 -1.66 3.28
C SER A 247 18.27 -1.42 2.38
N ILE A 248 18.13 -0.19 1.91
CA ILE A 248 17.12 0.19 0.93
C ILE A 248 17.78 0.49 -0.42
N HIS A 249 17.08 0.16 -1.49
CA HIS A 249 17.38 0.61 -2.85
C HIS A 249 16.12 1.29 -3.39
N PRO A 250 16.11 2.63 -3.53
CA PRO A 250 14.97 3.34 -4.13
C PRO A 250 14.74 2.87 -5.56
N ILE A 251 13.53 2.39 -5.86
CA ILE A 251 13.11 1.97 -7.20
C ILE A 251 12.44 3.15 -7.91
N LEU A 252 11.49 3.79 -7.21
CA LEU A 252 10.75 4.93 -7.70
C LEU A 252 10.44 5.87 -6.55
N SER A 253 10.58 7.17 -6.78
CA SER A 253 10.37 8.19 -5.75
C SER A 253 9.81 9.46 -6.38
N LEU A 254 8.60 9.83 -5.98
CA LEU A 254 7.79 10.83 -6.67
C LEU A 254 7.08 11.74 -5.67
N PHE A 255 7.04 13.03 -6.00
CA PHE A 255 6.05 13.96 -5.48
C PHE A 255 4.92 14.09 -6.50
N ASP A 256 3.74 13.58 -6.18
CA ASP A 256 2.61 13.50 -7.12
C ASP A 256 1.49 14.46 -6.69
N GLY A 257 1.83 15.76 -6.75
CA GLY A 257 0.97 16.92 -6.46
C GLY A 257 0.57 17.11 -5.01
N HIS A 258 0.17 16.03 -4.34
CA HIS A 258 -0.53 16.06 -3.05
C HIS A 258 -0.04 15.01 -2.06
N HIS A 259 0.86 14.15 -2.50
CA HIS A 259 1.47 13.12 -1.69
C HIS A 259 2.88 12.85 -2.19
N VAL A 260 3.72 12.38 -1.30
CA VAL A 260 4.99 11.74 -1.65
C VAL A 260 4.72 10.25 -1.74
N ARG A 261 5.16 9.61 -2.83
CA ARG A 261 5.12 8.16 -3.01
C ARG A 261 6.51 7.64 -3.28
N VAL A 262 6.94 6.67 -2.49
CA VAL A 262 8.22 5.99 -2.71
C VAL A 262 8.02 4.48 -2.74
N SER A 263 8.75 3.80 -3.62
CA SER A 263 8.82 2.35 -3.72
C SER A 263 10.28 1.97 -3.54
N VAL A 264 10.57 1.22 -2.48
CA VAL A 264 11.94 0.83 -2.11
C VAL A 264 12.07 -0.69 -2.07
N LEU A 265 13.15 -1.20 -2.64
CA LEU A 265 13.55 -2.60 -2.46
C LEU A 265 14.38 -2.70 -1.18
N LEU A 266 13.94 -3.53 -0.23
CA LEU A 266 14.69 -3.83 0.98
C LEU A 266 15.42 -5.15 0.83
N LYS A 267 16.68 -5.18 1.29
CA LYS A 267 17.49 -6.40 1.37
C LYS A 267 18.14 -6.50 2.74
N ARG A 268 18.06 -7.67 3.37
CA ARG A 268 18.82 -7.94 4.59
C ARG A 268 20.31 -7.92 4.28
N SER A 269 21.04 -6.98 4.86
CA SER A 269 22.48 -6.81 4.69
C SER A 269 23.01 -5.96 5.83
N LYS A 270 23.90 -6.50 6.66
CA LYS A 270 24.54 -5.75 7.77
C LYS A 270 25.54 -4.72 7.25
N GLU A 271 26.29 -5.11 6.23
CA GLU A 271 27.30 -4.26 5.58
C GLU A 271 26.65 -3.02 4.96
N ASN A 272 25.68 -3.21 4.06
CA ASN A 272 25.00 -2.08 3.40
C ASN A 272 24.03 -1.32 4.32
N ALA A 273 23.67 -1.88 5.48
CA ALA A 273 22.87 -1.17 6.49
C ALA A 273 23.71 -0.23 7.36
N SER A 274 25.04 -0.39 7.37
CA SER A 274 25.93 0.41 8.20
C SER A 274 26.08 1.82 7.61
N ILE A 275 25.32 2.78 8.13
CA ILE A 275 25.39 4.18 7.73
C ILE A 275 26.66 4.79 8.36
N GLY A 276 27.74 4.92 7.60
CA GLY A 276 29.00 5.55 8.05
C GLY A 276 30.27 4.73 7.83
N GLY A 277 30.20 3.62 7.08
CA GLY A 277 31.37 2.93 6.53
C GLY A 277 31.88 3.59 5.25
#